data_AF-A0A942MBF9-F1
#
_entry.id   AF-A0A942MBF9-F1
#
_cell.length_a   1.000
_cell.length_b   1.000
_cell.length_c   1.000
_cell.angle_alpha   90.00
_cell.angle_beta   90.00
_cell.angle_gamma   90.00
#
_symmetry.space_group_name_H-M   'P 1'
#
loop_
_entity.id
_entity.type
_entity.pdbx_description
1 polymer ?
#
loop_
_entity_poly.entity_id
_entity_poly.type
_entity_poly.pdbx_seq_one_letter_code
_entity_poly.pdbx_strand_id
1 'polypeptide(L)'
;MDKREIKIEEIGTRPGEKMFEELMTLDESLIAWELSDMFIIPPSIERKKVCKNAKRAKKGTYSSANQSVIPLEEVRNLVLNQGLI
;
A
#
# COMPACT_ATOMS: atom_id res chain seq x y z
N MET A 1 31.58 -15.42 1.49
CA MET A 1 31.26 -14.58 0.31
C MET A 1 31.17 -13.15 0.80
N ASP A 2 31.98 -12.24 0.26
CA ASP A 2 31.87 -10.81 0.61
C ASP A 2 30.61 -10.26 -0.08
N LYS A 3 29.71 -9.64 0.68
CA LYS A 3 28.44 -9.09 0.17
C LYS A 3 28.66 -8.04 -0.93
N ARG A 4 29.87 -7.47 -1.02
CA ARG A 4 30.29 -6.46 -2.00
C ARG A 4 30.53 -7.02 -3.41
N GLU A 5 30.49 -8.33 -3.62
CA GLU A 5 30.79 -8.96 -4.91
C GLU A 5 29.53 -9.38 -5.71
N ILE A 6 28.32 -9.16 -5.17
CA ILE A 6 27.09 -9.52 -5.88
C ILE A 6 26.79 -8.45 -6.95
N LYS A 7 26.76 -8.85 -8.22
CA LYS A 7 26.41 -7.98 -9.35
C LYS A 7 24.90 -7.66 -9.32
N ILE A 8 24.55 -6.38 -9.38
CA ILE A 8 23.19 -5.90 -9.63
C ILE A 8 23.08 -5.55 -11.12
N GLU A 9 22.05 -6.06 -11.80
CA GLU A 9 21.82 -5.85 -13.24
C GLU A 9 20.44 -5.20 -13.47
N GLU A 10 20.41 -4.14 -14.27
CA GLU A 10 19.18 -3.44 -14.63
C GLU A 10 18.58 -4.07 -15.89
N ILE A 11 17.47 -4.79 -15.73
CA ILE A 11 16.77 -5.49 -16.82
C ILE A 11 15.55 -4.72 -17.36
N GLY A 12 15.29 -3.53 -16.81
CA GLY A 12 14.11 -2.70 -17.12
C GLY A 12 12.81 -3.24 -16.52
N THR A 13 11.71 -2.54 -16.82
CA THR A 13 10.36 -2.96 -16.40
C THR A 13 9.82 -4.04 -17.33
N ARG A 14 9.13 -5.02 -16.75
CA ARG A 14 8.48 -6.09 -17.50
C ARG A 14 7.13 -5.62 -18.05
N PRO A 15 6.65 -6.19 -19.17
CA PRO A 15 5.35 -5.84 -19.72
C PRO A 15 4.23 -6.01 -18.70
N GLY A 16 3.47 -4.93 -18.45
CA GLY A 16 2.36 -4.91 -17.51
C GLY A 16 2.71 -4.52 -16.08
N GLU A 17 3.99 -4.28 -15.74
CA GLU A 17 4.36 -3.75 -14.43
C GLU A 17 3.96 -2.28 -14.28
N LYS A 18 3.34 -1.96 -13.14
CA LYS A 18 3.09 -0.57 -12.74
C LYS A 18 4.27 -0.05 -11.94
N MET A 19 4.57 1.25 -12.10
CA MET A 19 5.60 1.94 -11.32
C MET A 19 5.20 2.14 -9.85
N PHE A 20 3.91 2.28 -9.60
CA PHE A 20 3.34 2.50 -8.27
C PHE A 20 2.01 1.76 -8.18
N GLU A 21 1.63 1.41 -6.95
CA GLU A 21 0.34 0.77 -6.68
C GLU A 21 -0.61 1.74 -5.99
N GLU A 22 -1.90 1.42 -6.05
CA GLU A 22 -2.97 2.19 -5.45
C GLU A 22 -3.78 1.27 -4.51
N LEU A 23 -3.99 1.72 -3.28
CA LEU A 23 -4.81 1.00 -2.30
C LEU A 23 -6.29 1.09 -2.65
N MET A 24 -6.73 2.25 -3.15
CA MET A 24 -8.08 2.51 -3.62
C MET A 24 -8.09 3.68 -4.60
N THR A 25 -9.09 3.70 -5.47
CA THR A 25 -9.33 4.78 -6.42
C THR A 25 -9.87 6.05 -5.74
N LEU A 26 -9.82 7.18 -6.45
CA LEU A 26 -10.40 8.44 -5.96
C LEU A 26 -11.90 8.29 -5.66
N ASP A 27 -12.65 7.57 -6.51
CA ASP A 27 -14.09 7.39 -6.34
C ASP A 27 -14.42 6.52 -5.13
N GLU A 28 -13.60 5.50 -4.86
CA GLU A 28 -13.74 4.68 -3.66
C GLU A 28 -13.44 5.49 -2.40
N SER A 29 -12.44 6.38 -2.43
CA SER A 29 -12.12 7.26 -1.29
C SER A 29 -13.30 8.16 -0.89
N LEU A 30 -14.17 8.53 -1.84
CA LEU A 30 -15.36 9.35 -1.58
C LEU A 30 -16.41 8.61 -0.75
N ILE A 31 -16.44 7.28 -0.82
CA ILE A 31 -17.42 6.44 -0.14
C ILE A 31 -16.83 5.61 1.00
N ALA A 32 -15.51 5.54 1.11
CA ALA A 32 -14.81 4.74 2.09
C ALA A 32 -14.95 5.24 3.53
N TRP A 33 -14.83 4.29 4.46
CA TRP A 33 -14.71 4.52 5.90
C TRP A 33 -13.31 4.13 6.36
N GLU A 34 -12.80 4.81 7.36
CA GLU A 34 -11.47 4.65 7.95
C GLU A 34 -11.61 4.25 9.42
N LEU A 35 -10.95 3.14 9.77
CA LEU A 35 -10.67 2.67 11.12
C LEU A 35 -9.20 2.97 11.47
N SER A 36 -8.72 2.58 12.64
CA SER A 36 -7.32 2.80 13.04
C SER A 36 -6.32 2.21 12.04
N ASP A 37 -6.58 0.98 11.57
CA ASP A 37 -5.61 0.20 10.79
C ASP A 37 -6.23 -0.39 9.51
N MET A 38 -7.37 0.15 9.07
CA MET A 38 -8.14 -0.44 7.96
C MET A 38 -9.04 0.59 7.28
N PHE A 39 -9.25 0.40 5.97
CA PHE A 39 -10.29 1.08 5.20
C PHE A 39 -11.40 0.11 4.80
N ILE A 40 -12.64 0.59 4.79
CA ILE A 40 -13.83 -0.16 4.39
C ILE A 40 -14.48 0.57 3.22
N ILE A 41 -14.48 -0.06 2.05
CA ILE A 41 -15.18 0.44 0.86
C ILE A 41 -16.53 -0.28 0.77
N PRO A 42 -17.66 0.41 1.02
CA PRO A 42 -18.98 -0.22 0.91
C PRO A 42 -19.35 -0.46 -0.57
N PRO A 43 -20.28 -1.39 -0.85
CA PRO A 43 -20.80 -1.56 -2.20
C PRO A 43 -21.39 -0.24 -2.75
N SER A 44 -21.12 0.06 -4.02
CA SER A 44 -21.50 1.34 -4.65
C SER A 44 -23.01 1.61 -4.66
N ILE A 45 -23.83 0.56 -4.56
CA ILE A 45 -25.30 0.63 -4.54
C ILE A 45 -25.83 0.82 -3.10
N GLU A 46 -25.19 0.21 -2.09
CA GLU A 46 -25.60 0.26 -0.68
C GLU A 46 -24.68 1.17 0.16
N ARG A 47 -24.57 2.44 -0.24
CA ARG A 47 -23.67 3.44 0.39
C ARG A 47 -24.00 3.81 1.84
N LYS A 48 -25.11 3.30 2.40
CA LYS A 48 -25.67 3.75 3.68
C LYS A 48 -25.33 2.87 4.89
N LYS A 49 -24.51 1.83 4.75
CA LYS A 49 -24.05 1.06 5.92
C LYS A 49 -23.06 1.92 6.73
N VAL A 50 -23.55 2.47 7.83
CA VAL A 50 -22.74 3.16 8.84
C VAL A 50 -21.87 2.11 9.52
N CYS A 51 -20.55 2.22 9.33
CA CYS A 51 -19.60 1.38 10.05
C CYS A 51 -19.41 1.95 11.46
N LYS A 52 -19.75 1.17 12.50
CA LYS A 52 -19.54 1.58 13.90
C LYS A 52 -18.05 1.82 14.12
N ASN A 53 -17.72 2.89 14.85
CA ASN A 53 -16.35 3.32 15.17
C ASN A 53 -15.49 3.75 13.97
N ALA A 54 -16.08 3.92 12.78
CA ALA A 54 -15.33 4.38 11.60
C ALA A 54 -15.63 5.85 11.29
N LYS A 55 -14.60 6.56 10.82
CA LYS A 55 -14.72 7.93 10.28
C LYS A 55 -14.78 7.87 8.75
N ARG A 56 -15.17 8.96 8.09
CA ARG A 56 -15.06 9.03 6.63
C ARG A 56 -13.60 9.14 6.25
N ALA A 57 -13.16 8.33 5.30
CA ALA A 57 -11.81 8.42 4.76
C ALA A 57 -11.61 9.79 4.11
N LYS A 58 -10.36 10.28 4.12
CA LYS A 58 -10.03 11.52 3.40
C LYS A 58 -10.13 11.28 1.89
N LYS A 59 -10.69 12.23 1.16
CA LYS A 59 -10.72 12.21 -0.30
C LYS A 59 -9.28 12.27 -0.84
N GLY A 60 -8.93 11.34 -1.72
CA GLY A 60 -7.63 11.35 -2.39
C GLY A 60 -7.32 10.02 -3.07
N THR A 61 -6.24 10.02 -3.84
CA THR A 61 -5.67 8.80 -4.43
C THR A 61 -4.64 8.22 -3.47
N TYR A 62 -4.90 7.02 -2.97
CA TYR A 62 -4.03 6.36 -1.99
C TYR A 62 -2.97 5.54 -2.73
N SER A 63 -1.97 6.22 -3.29
CA SER A 63 -0.88 5.58 -4.05
C SER A 63 0.40 5.45 -3.24
N SER A 64 1.17 4.38 -3.49
CA SER A 64 2.52 4.22 -2.94
C SER A 64 3.50 5.31 -3.39
N ALA A 65 3.22 6.02 -4.49
CA ALA A 65 4.02 7.16 -4.96
C ALA A 65 4.02 8.34 -3.99
N ASN A 66 2.92 8.54 -3.27
CA ASN A 66 2.67 9.73 -2.46
C ASN A 66 2.79 9.45 -0.95
N GLN A 67 3.33 8.30 -0.58
CA GLN A 67 3.51 7.91 0.82
C GLN A 67 4.98 7.92 1.21
N SER A 68 5.23 8.10 2.52
CA SER A 68 6.58 8.00 3.05
C SER A 68 7.08 6.56 2.93
N VAL A 69 8.27 6.39 2.36
CA VAL A 69 8.92 5.09 2.25
C VAL A 69 9.57 4.70 3.58
N ILE A 70 9.50 3.42 3.93
CA ILE A 70 10.19 2.90 5.12
C ILE A 70 11.71 2.83 4.88
N PRO A 71 12.56 3.06 5.90
CA PRO A 71 14.01 2.96 5.77
C PRO A 71 14.50 1.53 5.51
N LEU A 72 15.71 1.40 4.95
CA LEU A 72 16.33 0.11 4.65
C LEU A 72 16.43 -0.83 5.87
N GLU A 73 16.74 -0.30 7.06
CA GLU A 73 16.82 -1.11 8.27
C GLU A 73 15.45 -1.66 8.70
N GLU A 74 14.37 -0.93 8.45
CA GLU A 74 13.01 -1.39 8.73
C GLU A 74 12.62 -2.52 7.77
N VAL A 75 12.96 -2.40 6.48
CA VAL A 75 12.80 -3.48 5.49
C VAL A 75 13.55 -4.73 5.93
N ARG A 76 14.82 -4.58 6.36
CA ARG A 76 15.64 -5.70 6.85
C ARG A 76 14.97 -6.41 8.02
N ASN A 77 14.52 -5.65 9.02
CA ASN A 77 13.87 -6.22 10.20
C ASN A 77 12.54 -6.91 9.84
N LEU A 78 11.77 -6.37 8.92
CA LEU A 78 10.52 -6.98 8.44
C LEU A 78 10.77 -8.35 7.82
N VAL A 79 11.78 -8.47 6.95
CA VAL A 79 12.14 -9.73 6.29
C VAL A 79 12.61 -10.78 7.31
N LEU A 80 13.45 -10.38 8.29
CA LEU A 80 13.93 -11.28 9.36
C LEU A 80 12.81 -11.74 10.29
N ASN A 81 11.94 -10.83 10.72
CA ASN A 81 10.85 -11.13 11.66
C ASN A 81 9.79 -12.06 11.06
N GLN A 82 9.66 -12.08 9.73
CA GLN A 82 8.73 -12.96 9.02
C GLN A 82 9.35 -14.33 8.64
N GLY A 83 10.64 -14.56 8.95
CA GLY A 83 11.33 -15.82 8.64
C GLY A 83 11.46 -16.10 7.14
N LEU A 84 11.56 -15.05 6.32
CA LEU A 84 11.67 -15.17 4.86
C LEU A 84 13.11 -15.43 4.39
N ILE A 85 14.09 -15.33 5.30
CA ILE A 85 15.51 -15.64 5.13
C ILE A 85 16.12 -16.18 6.42
#